data_AF-A0A0E3YUV4-F1
#
_entry.id   AF-A0A0E3YUV4-F1
#
_cell.length_a   1.000
_cell.length_b   1.000
_cell.length_c   1.000
_cell.angle_alpha   90.00
_cell.angle_beta   90.00
_cell.angle_gamma   90.00
#
_symmetry.space_group_name_H-M   'P 1'
#
loop_
_entity.id
_entity.type
_entity.pdbx_description
1 polymer ?
#
loop_
_entity_poly.entity_id
_entity_poly.type
_entity_poly.pdbx_seq_one_letter_code
_entity_poly.pdbx_strand_id
1 'polypeptide(L)'
;MKAFLRLALLFLVSAAFAFRLAAHDHIEVGVDPADATRLGFDGPGYQLALYVPLGEPFSAYLPHFPGGAYPAELTFAAEGNVLDIAAGSLPKIEVISVTGPAGAQFSFWEVAATTPTWTRPTGWTSSAADRPAIIVYENLSGYGHIHGRAFSVDQPGTYQVVFRAMDAAGLYATSLPKTVTFNALATPQLALRIESGNAVLSFPSRAGLTYDLQLSTDLQTWTNIEAHRFIDGTGATLELTDPLADRPRVFYRLVEYY
;
A
#
# COMPACT_ATOMS: atom_id res chain seq x y z
N MET A 1 15.74 -16.68 -54.99
CA MET A 1 15.84 -17.45 -53.73
C MET A 1 15.39 -16.56 -52.58
N LYS A 2 14.19 -16.80 -52.03
CA LYS A 2 13.62 -16.14 -50.86
C LYS A 2 13.33 -17.21 -49.80
N ALA A 3 13.76 -16.99 -48.56
CA ALA A 3 13.19 -17.47 -47.28
C ALA A 3 14.20 -17.09 -46.17
N PHE A 4 13.99 -16.01 -45.42
CA PHE A 4 13.34 -16.00 -44.10
C PHE A 4 13.77 -17.16 -43.18
N LEU A 5 14.62 -16.87 -42.19
CA LEU A 5 14.70 -17.64 -40.95
C LEU A 5 14.46 -16.67 -39.78
N ARG A 6 13.30 -16.85 -39.15
CA ARG A 6 12.86 -16.23 -37.91
C ARG A 6 13.39 -17.04 -36.71
N LEU A 7 13.44 -16.36 -35.58
CA LEU A 7 13.15 -16.86 -34.22
C LEU A 7 14.14 -17.87 -33.58
N ALA A 8 14.92 -17.34 -32.65
CA ALA A 8 15.13 -17.94 -31.33
C ALA A 8 14.97 -16.78 -30.34
N LEU A 9 13.75 -16.44 -29.92
CA LEU A 9 13.08 -17.04 -28.76
C LEU A 9 14.04 -17.17 -27.56
N LEU A 10 14.47 -16.04 -27.02
CA LEU A 10 14.98 -15.97 -25.65
C LEU A 10 13.77 -16.06 -24.69
N PHE A 11 13.21 -17.27 -24.58
CA PHE A 11 12.31 -17.65 -23.50
C PHE A 11 13.18 -18.01 -22.28
N LEU A 12 13.59 -16.99 -21.53
CA LEU A 12 13.80 -17.11 -20.09
C LEU A 12 12.53 -16.50 -19.48
N VAL A 13 11.43 -17.25 -19.39
CA VAL A 13 11.07 -18.00 -18.16
C VAL A 13 11.56 -17.28 -16.90
N SER A 14 11.04 -16.07 -16.67
CA SER A 14 10.74 -15.57 -15.33
C SER A 14 9.29 -15.95 -14.96
N ALA A 15 8.97 -17.24 -15.10
CA ALA A 15 7.80 -17.82 -14.47
C ALA A 15 8.09 -18.02 -12.97
N ALA A 16 8.16 -16.92 -12.21
CA ALA A 16 8.24 -16.92 -10.74
C ALA A 16 8.04 -15.51 -10.10
N PHE A 17 7.24 -14.62 -10.70
CA PHE A 17 6.78 -13.40 -10.01
C PHE A 17 5.25 -13.33 -10.01
N ALA A 18 4.61 -14.38 -9.48
CA ALA A 18 3.34 -14.17 -8.81
C ALA A 18 3.66 -13.49 -7.48
N PHE A 19 3.01 -12.34 -7.22
CA PHE A 19 3.24 -11.38 -6.14
C PHE A 19 4.29 -10.30 -6.41
N ARG A 20 3.86 -9.23 -7.07
CA ARG A 20 4.16 -7.87 -6.58
C ARG A 20 2.97 -7.40 -5.75
N LEU A 21 2.85 -7.95 -4.55
CA LEU A 21 2.16 -7.30 -3.44
C LEU A 21 3.21 -6.36 -2.80
N ALA A 22 3.72 -5.39 -3.56
CA ALA A 22 4.86 -4.56 -3.19
C ALA A 22 4.41 -3.19 -2.62
N ALA A 23 3.37 -3.20 -1.78
CA ALA A 23 2.96 -2.01 -1.04
C ALA A 23 3.72 -1.86 0.29
N HIS A 24 4.89 -2.51 0.39
CA HIS A 24 5.70 -2.63 1.59
C HIS A 24 6.97 -1.81 1.46
N ASP A 25 7.04 -0.73 2.24
CA ASP A 25 8.17 0.20 2.24
C ASP A 25 8.72 0.39 3.66
N HIS A 26 10.02 0.67 3.74
CA HIS A 26 10.72 0.95 5.00
C HIS A 26 11.11 2.43 5.08
N ILE A 27 10.74 3.09 6.19
CA ILE A 27 11.40 4.30 6.65
C ILE A 27 12.33 3.91 7.80
N GLU A 28 13.62 4.11 7.59
CA GLU A 28 14.61 3.84 8.61
C GLU A 28 14.67 4.96 9.65
N VAL A 29 14.88 4.58 10.90
CA VAL A 29 15.03 5.42 12.08
C VAL A 29 16.35 5.05 12.73
N GLY A 30 17.26 6.01 12.79
CA GLY A 30 18.62 5.81 13.32
C GLY A 30 19.20 7.13 13.82
N VAL A 31 20.53 7.22 13.87
CA VAL A 31 21.22 8.48 14.18
C VAL A 31 21.05 9.46 13.02
N ASP A 32 20.74 10.72 13.33
CA ASP A 32 20.65 11.76 12.32
C ASP A 32 22.04 12.06 11.71
N PRO A 33 22.23 11.94 10.39
CA PRO A 33 23.53 12.20 9.75
C PRO A 33 24.07 13.62 9.97
N ALA A 34 23.20 14.59 10.25
CA ALA A 34 23.56 15.98 10.51
C ALA A 34 23.75 16.29 12.00
N ASP A 35 23.30 15.41 12.90
CA ASP A 35 23.38 15.59 14.35
C ASP A 35 23.41 14.24 15.09
N ALA A 36 24.62 13.80 15.46
CA ALA A 36 24.83 12.50 16.11
C ALA A 36 24.13 12.34 17.48
N THR A 37 23.56 13.41 18.03
CA THR A 37 22.82 13.39 19.30
C THR A 37 21.30 13.29 19.13
N ARG A 38 20.82 13.19 17.89
CA ARG A 38 19.40 13.20 17.52
C ARG A 38 19.03 11.96 16.71
N LEU A 39 17.76 11.54 16.81
CA LEU A 39 17.20 10.56 15.87
C LEU A 39 16.97 11.18 14.48
N GLY A 40 17.19 10.40 13.43
CA GLY A 40 16.93 10.76 12.04
C GLY A 40 15.92 9.84 11.37
N PHE A 41 15.49 10.23 10.17
CA PHE A 41 14.71 9.38 9.27
C PHE A 41 15.39 9.29 7.91
N ASP A 42 15.38 8.10 7.31
CA ASP A 42 15.69 7.89 5.89
C ASP A 42 14.60 7.00 5.23
N GLY A 43 14.46 7.04 3.92
CA GLY A 43 13.42 6.29 3.19
C GLY A 43 12.31 7.17 2.60
N PRO A 44 11.21 6.56 2.09
CA PRO A 44 10.28 7.22 1.20
C PRO A 44 9.53 8.38 1.85
N GLY A 45 9.16 9.36 1.02
CA GLY A 45 8.26 10.46 1.37
C GLY A 45 6.89 10.36 0.71
N TYR A 46 6.63 9.27 -0.01
CA TYR A 46 5.41 9.06 -0.79
C TYR A 46 4.99 7.60 -0.70
N GLN A 47 3.69 7.35 -0.59
CA GLN A 47 3.04 6.06 -0.54
C GLN A 47 1.83 6.10 -1.47
N LEU A 48 1.76 5.17 -2.42
CA LEU A 48 0.57 4.96 -3.24
C LEU A 48 -0.39 4.04 -2.48
N ALA A 49 -1.65 4.45 -2.34
CA ALA A 49 -2.67 3.64 -1.70
C ALA A 49 -3.80 3.31 -2.70
N LEU A 50 -3.91 2.04 -3.07
CA LEU A 50 -4.96 1.53 -3.94
C LEU A 50 -6.10 0.97 -3.09
N TYR A 51 -7.30 0.84 -3.68
CA TYR A 51 -8.42 0.28 -2.97
C TYR A 51 -8.21 -1.21 -2.70
N VAL A 52 -8.42 -1.64 -1.46
CA VAL A 52 -8.38 -3.06 -1.08
C VAL A 52 -9.68 -3.43 -0.37
N PRO A 53 -10.46 -4.39 -0.90
CA PRO A 53 -11.63 -4.90 -0.21
C PRO A 53 -11.31 -5.53 1.15
N LEU A 54 -12.27 -5.48 2.07
CA LEU A 54 -12.15 -6.13 3.37
C LEU A 54 -11.81 -7.62 3.22
N GLY A 55 -10.81 -8.07 3.98
CA GLY A 55 -10.38 -9.46 4.03
C GLY A 55 -9.42 -9.87 2.90
N GLU A 56 -9.12 -8.98 1.96
CA GLU A 56 -8.22 -9.29 0.84
C GLU A 56 -6.75 -9.07 1.16
N PRO A 57 -5.85 -9.80 0.46
CA PRO A 57 -4.42 -9.58 0.61
C PRO A 57 -4.04 -8.22 0.06
N PHE A 58 -3.39 -7.43 0.91
CA PHE A 58 -2.81 -6.15 0.54
C PHE A 58 -1.27 -6.22 0.46
N SER A 59 -0.67 -7.06 1.29
CA SER A 59 0.77 -7.33 1.25
C SER A 59 1.08 -8.76 1.67
N ALA A 60 2.34 -9.19 1.53
CA ALA A 60 2.80 -10.49 2.05
C ALA A 60 2.66 -10.60 3.58
N TYR A 61 2.68 -9.47 4.29
CA TYR A 61 2.57 -9.41 5.75
C TYR A 61 1.15 -9.09 6.23
N LEU A 62 0.27 -8.62 5.33
CA LEU A 62 -1.16 -8.41 5.55
C LEU A 62 -1.98 -9.18 4.52
N PRO A 63 -2.04 -10.52 4.62
CA PRO A 63 -2.79 -11.37 3.69
C PRO A 63 -4.32 -11.25 3.86
N HIS A 64 -4.78 -10.67 4.96
CA HIS A 64 -6.20 -10.42 5.23
C HIS A 64 -6.36 -9.01 5.78
N PHE A 65 -6.57 -8.03 4.91
CA PHE A 65 -6.69 -6.64 5.34
C PHE A 65 -7.96 -6.45 6.21
N PRO A 66 -7.83 -6.04 7.49
CA PRO A 66 -8.94 -6.09 8.46
C PRO A 66 -9.99 -4.99 8.29
N GLY A 67 -9.74 -4.00 7.44
CA GLY A 67 -10.69 -2.91 7.16
C GLY A 67 -9.99 -1.60 6.83
N GLY A 68 -10.76 -0.58 6.46
CA GLY A 68 -10.24 0.59 5.74
C GLY A 68 -10.56 0.47 4.25
N ALA A 69 -10.13 1.45 3.44
CA ALA A 69 -10.36 1.43 1.99
C ALA A 69 -9.07 1.49 1.19
N TYR A 70 -8.14 2.38 1.56
CA TYR A 70 -6.90 2.62 0.82
C TYR A 70 -5.69 2.44 1.75
N PRO A 71 -5.18 1.21 1.93
CA PRO A 71 -4.02 0.95 2.78
C PRO A 71 -2.67 1.27 2.13
N ALA A 72 -1.68 1.47 3.00
CA ALA A 72 -0.25 1.59 2.71
C ALA A 72 0.54 0.84 3.80
N GLU A 73 1.40 -0.12 3.43
CA GLU A 73 2.24 -0.86 4.39
C GLU A 73 3.58 -0.14 4.59
N LEU A 74 3.51 1.03 5.20
CA LEU A 74 4.69 1.78 5.60
C LEU A 74 5.21 1.28 6.94
N THR A 75 6.40 0.70 6.93
CA THR A 75 7.07 0.19 8.13
C THR A 75 8.15 1.15 8.58
N PHE A 76 8.17 1.47 9.87
CA PHE A 76 9.31 2.15 10.48
C PHE A 76 10.27 1.08 11.02
N ALA A 77 11.55 1.22 10.70
CA ALA A 77 12.57 0.23 11.02
C ALA A 77 13.84 0.87 11.59
N ALA A 78 14.60 0.13 12.38
CA ALA A 78 15.92 0.55 12.82
C ALA A 78 16.90 -0.58 12.49
N GLU A 79 17.46 -0.61 11.29
CA GLU A 79 18.17 -1.80 10.80
C GLU A 79 19.67 -1.56 10.58
N GLY A 80 20.13 -0.30 10.64
CA GLY A 80 21.52 0.01 10.31
C GLY A 80 21.79 -0.09 8.79
N ASN A 81 20.76 -0.05 7.95
CA ASN A 81 20.87 -0.27 6.50
C ASN A 81 21.36 0.99 5.77
N VAL A 82 20.84 2.15 6.17
CA VAL A 82 21.10 3.47 5.60
C VAL A 82 21.52 4.46 6.68
N LEU A 83 20.86 4.44 7.84
CA LEU A 83 21.25 5.24 9.00
C LEU A 83 22.04 4.42 10.02
N ASP A 84 23.02 5.04 10.68
CA ASP A 84 23.72 4.41 11.79
C ASP A 84 22.74 4.03 12.91
N ILE A 85 22.97 2.87 13.53
CA ILE A 85 22.14 2.39 14.63
C ILE A 85 22.27 3.34 15.83
N ALA A 86 21.13 3.84 16.32
CA ALA A 86 21.05 4.59 17.57
C ALA A 86 21.08 3.61 18.77
N ALA A 87 22.28 3.16 19.14
CA ALA A 87 22.49 2.10 20.11
C ALA A 87 21.82 2.39 21.47
N GLY A 88 21.04 1.42 21.98
CA GLY A 88 20.32 1.53 23.25
C GLY A 88 19.09 2.44 23.23
N SER A 89 18.78 3.08 22.10
CA SER A 89 17.56 3.87 21.96
C SER A 89 16.31 2.98 22.00
N LEU A 90 15.15 3.61 22.16
CA LEU A 90 13.82 3.02 22.04
C LEU A 90 12.93 3.94 21.19
N PRO A 91 13.14 3.96 19.86
CA PRO A 91 12.42 4.86 18.99
C PRO A 91 10.92 4.55 18.98
N LYS A 92 10.15 5.61 19.17
CA LYS A 92 8.71 5.68 18.97
C LYS A 92 8.40 6.71 17.90
N ILE A 93 7.48 6.40 17.02
CA ILE A 93 7.06 7.27 15.93
C ILE A 93 5.75 7.91 16.30
N GLU A 94 5.82 9.19 16.65
CA GLU A 94 4.65 10.01 16.92
C GLU A 94 4.07 10.52 15.59
N VAL A 95 2.74 10.54 15.49
CA VAL A 95 2.05 11.29 14.44
C VAL A 95 1.80 12.70 14.94
N ILE A 96 2.22 13.69 14.15
CA ILE A 96 2.18 15.11 14.50
C ILE A 96 0.98 15.80 13.89
N SER A 97 0.65 15.52 12.63
CA SER A 97 -0.52 16.08 11.96
C SER A 97 -0.96 15.22 10.79
N VAL A 98 -2.23 15.38 10.41
CA VAL A 98 -2.84 14.75 9.24
C VAL A 98 -3.57 15.83 8.46
N THR A 99 -3.19 16.05 7.21
CA THR A 99 -3.96 16.85 6.25
C THR A 99 -4.43 15.97 5.10
N GLY A 100 -5.52 16.37 4.44
CA GLY A 100 -6.11 15.61 3.34
C GLY A 100 -7.51 16.11 2.98
N PRO A 101 -8.27 15.33 2.21
CA PRO A 101 -9.64 15.66 1.81
C PRO A 101 -10.55 15.92 3.01
N ALA A 102 -11.43 16.92 2.91
CA ALA A 102 -12.33 17.29 4.00
C ALA A 102 -13.22 16.12 4.44
N GLY A 103 -13.29 15.89 5.74
CA GLY A 103 -14.08 14.80 6.33
C GLY A 103 -13.45 13.41 6.22
N ALA A 104 -12.22 13.30 5.68
CA ALA A 104 -11.52 12.02 5.62
C ALA A 104 -10.93 11.63 6.97
N GLN A 105 -10.53 10.37 7.07
CA GLN A 105 -9.85 9.80 8.21
C GLN A 105 -8.56 9.10 7.79
N PHE A 106 -7.57 9.17 8.67
CA PHE A 106 -6.32 8.45 8.60
C PHE A 106 -6.22 7.50 9.80
N SER A 107 -5.97 6.23 9.54
CA SER A 107 -5.99 5.17 10.54
C SER A 107 -4.69 4.39 10.54
N PHE A 108 -4.36 3.84 11.70
CA PHE A 108 -3.26 2.89 11.86
C PHE A 108 -3.78 1.57 12.42
N TRP A 109 -3.19 0.49 11.92
CA TRP A 109 -3.55 -0.88 12.22
C TRP A 109 -2.33 -1.60 12.76
N GLU A 110 -2.44 -2.04 14.01
CA GLU A 110 -1.42 -2.87 14.64
C GLU A 110 -1.53 -4.33 14.13
N VAL A 111 -0.50 -5.13 14.38
CA VAL A 111 -0.46 -6.54 13.96
C VAL A 111 -1.72 -7.27 14.43
N ALA A 112 -2.38 -7.96 13.49
CA ALA A 112 -3.60 -8.74 13.71
C ALA A 112 -4.80 -7.96 14.28
N ALA A 113 -4.79 -6.63 14.24
CA ALA A 113 -5.92 -5.83 14.69
C ALA A 113 -7.15 -6.05 13.79
N THR A 114 -8.33 -6.19 14.38
CA THR A 114 -9.62 -6.30 13.64
C THR A 114 -10.35 -4.95 13.52
N THR A 115 -9.83 -3.91 14.17
CA THR A 115 -10.30 -2.53 14.13
C THR A 115 -9.07 -1.61 14.15
N PRO A 116 -9.16 -0.35 13.67
CA PRO A 116 -8.05 0.58 13.79
C PRO A 116 -7.57 0.69 15.23
N THR A 117 -6.26 0.63 15.44
CA THR A 117 -5.63 0.91 16.74
C THR A 117 -5.92 2.35 17.14
N TRP A 118 -5.89 3.25 16.16
CA TRP A 118 -6.38 4.61 16.29
C TRP A 118 -6.75 5.18 14.93
N THR A 119 -7.60 6.20 14.95
CA THR A 119 -8.05 6.95 13.77
C THR A 119 -8.03 8.44 14.07
N ARG A 120 -7.56 9.26 13.13
CA ARG A 120 -7.58 10.72 13.24
C ARG A 120 -8.18 11.35 11.98
N PRO A 121 -9.04 12.37 12.12
CA PRO A 121 -9.60 13.06 10.97
C PRO A 121 -8.53 13.93 10.29
N THR A 122 -8.72 14.25 9.02
CA THR A 122 -7.95 15.31 8.36
C THR A 122 -8.15 16.65 9.04
N GLY A 123 -7.09 17.46 9.13
CA GLY A 123 -7.07 18.70 9.90
C GLY A 123 -6.66 18.48 11.36
N TRP A 124 -6.47 17.23 11.79
CA TRP A 124 -5.98 16.91 13.13
C TRP A 124 -4.50 17.27 13.29
N THR A 125 -4.16 17.73 14.50
CA THR A 125 -2.78 17.97 14.95
C THR A 125 -2.64 17.44 16.38
N SER A 126 -1.50 16.83 16.67
CA SER A 126 -1.16 16.28 17.97
C SER A 126 -1.19 17.32 19.09
N SER A 127 -1.50 16.86 20.30
CA SER A 127 -1.45 17.64 21.52
C SER A 127 -0.79 16.84 22.64
N ALA A 128 -0.74 17.38 23.87
CA ALA A 128 -0.29 16.60 25.03
C ALA A 128 -1.32 15.52 25.43
N ALA A 129 -2.62 15.76 25.19
CA ALA A 129 -3.69 14.84 25.56
C ALA A 129 -3.95 13.77 24.49
N ASP A 130 -3.57 14.06 23.24
CA ASP A 130 -3.77 13.16 22.10
C ASP A 130 -2.50 13.14 21.24
N ARG A 131 -1.72 12.08 21.40
CA ARG A 131 -0.45 11.87 20.71
C ARG A 131 -0.25 10.39 20.41
N PRO A 132 -0.89 9.85 19.36
CA PRO A 132 -0.66 8.48 18.95
C PRO A 132 0.81 8.29 18.59
N ALA A 133 1.38 7.19 19.06
CA ALA A 133 2.75 6.80 18.79
C ALA A 133 2.83 5.30 18.51
N ILE A 134 3.78 4.92 17.67
CA ILE A 134 4.01 3.55 17.24
C ILE A 134 5.42 3.16 17.66
N ILE A 135 5.60 2.02 18.33
CA ILE A 135 6.95 1.51 18.64
C ILE A 135 7.61 0.97 17.37
N VAL A 136 8.91 1.17 17.20
CA VAL A 136 9.62 0.63 16.01
C VAL A 136 9.89 -0.86 16.17
N TYR A 137 10.45 -1.26 17.32
CA TYR A 137 10.79 -2.64 17.68
C TYR A 137 10.60 -2.87 19.21
N GLU A 138 10.58 -4.14 19.63
CA GLU A 138 10.22 -4.52 21.01
C GLU A 138 11.43 -4.82 21.93
N ASN A 139 12.62 -5.10 21.40
CA ASN A 139 13.79 -5.43 22.20
C ASN A 139 14.72 -4.21 22.31
N LEU A 140 15.37 -3.96 23.45
CA LEU A 140 16.27 -2.80 23.68
C LEU A 140 17.57 -2.82 22.85
N SER A 141 17.57 -3.50 21.71
CA SER A 141 18.76 -3.79 20.93
C SER A 141 19.23 -2.62 20.06
N GLY A 142 18.41 -1.60 19.82
CA GLY A 142 18.69 -0.62 18.78
C GLY A 142 18.24 -1.07 17.38
N TYR A 143 17.75 -2.31 17.24
CA TYR A 143 17.72 -3.03 15.97
C TYR A 143 16.39 -3.78 15.73
N GLY A 144 15.87 -3.66 14.50
CA GLY A 144 14.73 -4.39 13.98
C GLY A 144 13.50 -3.53 13.71
N HIS A 145 12.38 -4.21 13.46
CA HIS A 145 11.09 -3.63 13.12
C HIS A 145 9.99 -4.67 13.28
N ILE A 146 8.74 -4.22 13.13
CA ILE A 146 7.55 -5.08 13.20
C ILE A 146 6.79 -4.97 11.87
N HIS A 147 6.67 -6.10 11.17
CA HIS A 147 5.87 -6.27 9.96
C HIS A 147 4.37 -6.46 10.28
N GLY A 148 3.51 -6.40 9.26
CA GLY A 148 2.09 -6.72 9.42
C GLY A 148 1.27 -5.57 10.02
N ARG A 149 1.78 -4.35 9.90
CA ARG A 149 1.14 -3.10 10.33
C ARG A 149 0.85 -2.25 9.10
N ALA A 150 -0.21 -1.46 9.14
CA ALA A 150 -0.56 -0.60 8.00
C ALA A 150 -1.11 0.74 8.45
N PHE A 151 -1.02 1.69 7.54
CA PHE A 151 -1.84 2.89 7.55
C PHE A 151 -2.94 2.76 6.51
N SER A 152 -4.07 3.42 6.72
CA SER A 152 -5.12 3.50 5.72
C SER A 152 -5.86 4.81 5.75
N VAL A 153 -6.47 5.16 4.63
CA VAL A 153 -7.46 6.23 4.54
C VAL A 153 -8.81 5.69 4.05
N ASP A 154 -9.87 6.43 4.33
CA ASP A 154 -11.26 6.04 4.04
C ASP A 154 -11.81 6.61 2.73
N GLN A 155 -11.17 7.63 2.16
CA GLN A 155 -11.55 8.20 0.86
C GLN A 155 -10.34 8.53 -0.03
N PRO A 156 -10.53 8.55 -1.37
CA PRO A 156 -9.50 8.98 -2.31
C PRO A 156 -9.01 10.40 -2.07
N GLY A 157 -7.74 10.64 -2.40
CA GLY A 157 -7.11 11.95 -2.37
C GLY A 157 -5.68 11.90 -1.84
N THR A 158 -5.06 13.07 -1.79
CA THR A 158 -3.70 13.23 -1.26
C THR A 158 -3.77 13.60 0.21
N TYR A 159 -3.05 12.86 1.04
CA TYR A 159 -2.89 13.10 2.46
C TYR A 159 -1.43 13.42 2.73
N GLN A 160 -1.17 14.40 3.59
CA GLN A 160 0.17 14.61 4.15
C GLN A 160 0.13 14.30 5.63
N VAL A 161 0.95 13.35 6.04
CA VAL A 161 1.06 12.92 7.43
C VAL A 161 2.45 13.25 7.90
N VAL A 162 2.54 14.01 8.99
CA VAL A 162 3.81 14.40 9.57
C VAL A 162 4.12 13.46 10.73
N PHE A 163 5.27 12.82 10.68
CA PHE A 163 5.79 11.94 11.71
C PHE A 163 6.99 12.55 12.42
N ARG A 164 7.28 12.05 13.60
CA ARG A 164 8.46 12.41 14.39
C ARG A 164 8.94 11.22 15.22
N ALA A 165 10.24 10.94 15.20
CA ALA A 165 10.83 9.91 16.04
C ALA A 165 11.22 10.51 17.39
N MET A 166 10.81 9.85 18.47
CA MET A 166 11.17 10.14 19.85
C MET A 166 11.89 8.93 20.44
N ASP A 167 12.99 9.17 21.15
CA ASP A 167 13.63 8.12 21.93
C ASP A 167 12.98 8.00 23.31
N ALA A 168 12.29 6.89 23.58
CA ALA A 168 11.71 6.62 24.88
C ALA A 168 12.75 6.29 25.97
N ALA A 169 13.99 5.97 25.59
CA ALA A 169 15.11 5.81 26.53
C ALA A 169 15.77 7.16 26.89
N GLY A 170 15.51 8.22 26.13
CA GLY A 170 16.03 9.56 26.38
C GLY A 170 17.53 9.73 26.09
N LEU A 171 18.13 8.85 25.30
CA LEU A 171 19.54 8.91 24.90
C LEU A 171 19.76 9.84 23.71
N TYR A 172 18.77 9.95 22.83
CA TYR A 172 18.80 10.80 21.65
C TYR A 172 17.68 11.85 21.68
N ALA A 173 17.98 13.04 21.18
CA ALA A 173 16.99 14.08 20.95
C ALA A 173 15.96 13.63 19.89
N THR A 174 14.75 14.18 20.00
CA THR A 174 13.67 13.97 19.05
C THR A 174 14.06 14.40 17.64
N SER A 175 13.66 13.64 16.62
CA SER A 175 13.98 13.92 15.22
C SER A 175 13.37 15.22 14.70
N LEU A 176 13.90 15.72 13.59
CA LEU A 176 13.15 16.64 12.74
C LEU A 176 11.87 15.96 12.22
N PRO A 177 10.77 16.70 12.01
CA PRO A 177 9.55 16.12 11.43
C PRO A 177 9.78 15.60 10.01
N LYS A 178 9.20 14.45 9.68
CA LYS A 178 9.15 13.89 8.33
C LYS A 178 7.73 13.87 7.81
N THR A 179 7.49 14.53 6.69
CA THR A 179 6.21 14.44 5.98
C THR A 179 6.23 13.25 5.04
N VAL A 180 5.22 12.40 5.12
CA VAL A 180 4.95 11.34 4.14
C VAL A 180 3.62 11.64 3.46
N THR A 181 3.62 11.59 2.14
CA THR A 181 2.43 11.76 1.32
C THR A 181 1.79 10.40 1.07
N PHE A 182 0.54 10.22 1.49
CA PHE A 182 -0.26 9.06 1.11
C PHE A 182 -1.21 9.49 0.00
N ASN A 183 -1.10 8.90 -1.18
CA ASN A 183 -1.95 9.22 -2.32
C ASN A 183 -2.92 8.08 -2.58
N ALA A 184 -4.15 8.25 -2.10
CA ALA A 184 -5.23 7.29 -2.30
C ALA A 184 -5.90 7.52 -3.66
N LEU A 185 -5.81 6.55 -4.56
CA LEU A 185 -6.44 6.66 -5.87
C LEU A 185 -7.87 6.14 -5.83
N ALA A 186 -8.80 6.91 -6.38
CA ALA A 186 -10.17 6.45 -6.57
C ALA A 186 -10.18 5.20 -7.44
N THR A 187 -11.04 4.24 -7.14
CA THR A 187 -11.21 3.07 -8.00
C THR A 187 -11.66 3.51 -9.40
N PRO A 188 -11.06 2.99 -10.49
CA PRO A 188 -11.51 3.29 -11.83
C PRO A 188 -12.92 2.77 -12.02
N GLN A 189 -13.76 3.54 -12.70
CA GLN A 189 -15.12 3.11 -12.98
C GLN A 189 -15.10 2.03 -14.05
N LEU A 190 -15.53 0.82 -13.66
CA LEU A 190 -15.73 -0.29 -14.59
C LEU A 190 -17.10 -0.15 -15.25
N ALA A 191 -17.12 0.11 -16.55
CA ALA A 191 -18.33 0.08 -17.35
C ALA A 191 -18.51 -1.30 -17.97
N LEU A 192 -19.77 -1.73 -18.09
CA LEU A 192 -20.14 -3.04 -18.64
C LEU A 192 -21.25 -2.86 -19.66
N ARG A 193 -21.10 -3.50 -20.82
CA ARG A 193 -22.17 -3.72 -21.80
C ARG A 193 -22.19 -5.17 -22.25
N ILE A 194 -23.32 -5.61 -22.80
CA ILE A 194 -23.42 -6.94 -23.41
C ILE A 194 -23.41 -6.81 -24.93
N GLU A 195 -22.54 -7.57 -25.59
CA GLU A 195 -22.38 -7.54 -27.04
C GLU A 195 -22.10 -8.94 -27.58
N SER A 196 -22.97 -9.44 -28.47
CA SER A 196 -22.83 -10.74 -29.13
C SER A 196 -22.57 -11.92 -28.17
N GLY A 197 -23.24 -11.92 -27.01
CA GLY A 197 -23.08 -12.97 -25.99
C GLY A 197 -21.84 -12.81 -25.08
N ASN A 198 -21.12 -11.69 -25.17
CA ASN A 198 -19.99 -11.38 -24.31
C ASN A 198 -20.33 -10.23 -23.36
N ALA A 199 -19.76 -10.25 -22.16
CA ALA A 199 -19.58 -9.05 -21.38
C ALA A 199 -18.40 -8.28 -21.97
N VAL A 200 -18.62 -7.03 -22.32
CA VAL A 200 -17.57 -6.12 -22.74
C VAL A 200 -17.39 -5.08 -21.63
N LEU A 201 -16.20 -5.10 -21.04
CA LEU A 201 -15.83 -4.31 -19.89
C LEU A 201 -14.82 -3.26 -20.28
N SER A 202 -15.06 -2.01 -19.90
CA SER A 202 -14.13 -0.92 -20.19
C SER A 202 -13.84 -0.07 -18.97
N PHE A 203 -12.60 0.35 -18.80
CA PHE A 203 -12.18 1.18 -17.68
C PHE A 203 -11.00 2.09 -18.07
N PRO A 204 -10.88 3.29 -17.47
CA PRO A 204 -9.69 4.11 -17.62
C PRO A 204 -8.52 3.46 -16.85
N SER A 205 -7.51 2.99 -17.59
CA SER A 205 -6.30 2.43 -16.98
C SER A 205 -5.29 3.52 -16.64
N ARG A 206 -4.37 3.24 -15.72
CA ARG A 206 -3.29 4.17 -15.32
C ARG A 206 -1.95 3.60 -15.69
N ALA A 207 -1.12 4.41 -16.35
CA ALA A 207 0.24 4.00 -16.68
C ALA A 207 1.03 3.63 -15.41
N GLY A 208 1.69 2.47 -15.44
CA GLY A 208 2.50 1.97 -14.32
C GLY A 208 1.74 1.23 -13.23
N LEU A 209 0.43 1.02 -13.39
CA LEU A 209 -0.34 0.06 -12.57
C LEU A 209 -0.63 -1.20 -13.37
N THR A 210 -0.84 -2.30 -12.66
CA THR A 210 -1.26 -3.58 -13.22
C THR A 210 -2.65 -3.93 -12.72
N TYR A 211 -3.43 -4.63 -13.54
CA TYR A 211 -4.82 -4.95 -13.25
C TYR A 211 -5.11 -6.44 -13.42
N ASP A 212 -5.95 -6.98 -12.54
CA ASP A 212 -6.65 -8.24 -12.78
C ASP A 212 -8.15 -7.97 -12.94
N LEU A 213 -8.76 -8.60 -13.94
CA LEU A 213 -10.21 -8.72 -14.01
C LEU A 213 -10.65 -9.99 -13.27
N GLN A 214 -11.53 -9.81 -12.30
CA GLN A 214 -12.12 -10.89 -11.53
C GLN A 214 -13.60 -11.00 -11.78
N LEU A 215 -14.12 -12.22 -11.67
CA LEU A 215 -15.53 -12.52 -11.72
C LEU A 215 -16.00 -13.24 -10.47
N SER A 216 -17.30 -13.16 -10.23
CA SER A 216 -18.01 -13.94 -9.21
C SER A 216 -19.41 -14.29 -9.69
N THR A 217 -19.98 -15.40 -9.22
CA THR A 217 -21.38 -15.79 -9.49
C THR A 217 -22.28 -15.70 -8.25
N ASP A 218 -21.67 -15.46 -7.09
CA ASP A 218 -22.27 -15.47 -5.75
C ASP A 218 -21.95 -14.20 -4.91
N LEU A 219 -21.09 -13.30 -5.41
CA LEU A 219 -20.52 -12.13 -4.70
C LEU A 219 -19.63 -12.46 -3.48
N GLN A 220 -19.32 -13.74 -3.27
CA GLN A 220 -18.51 -14.21 -2.15
C GLN A 220 -17.15 -14.72 -2.62
N THR A 221 -17.17 -15.55 -3.66
CA THR A 221 -15.96 -16.13 -4.25
C THR A 221 -15.60 -15.35 -5.50
N TRP A 222 -14.42 -14.74 -5.49
CA TRP A 222 -13.88 -14.01 -6.63
C TRP A 222 -12.72 -14.78 -7.24
N THR A 223 -12.76 -14.96 -8.56
CA THR A 223 -11.71 -15.66 -9.31
C THR A 223 -11.20 -14.78 -10.43
N ASN A 224 -9.89 -14.76 -10.61
CA ASN A 224 -9.27 -14.13 -11.78
C ASN A 224 -9.77 -14.79 -13.07
N ILE A 225 -10.05 -13.97 -14.08
CA ILE A 225 -10.26 -14.47 -15.44
C ILE A 225 -8.88 -14.64 -16.06
N GLU A 226 -8.47 -15.86 -16.34
CA GLU A 226 -7.06 -16.17 -16.68
C GLU A 226 -6.51 -15.36 -17.87
N ALA A 227 -7.34 -15.09 -18.87
CA ALA A 227 -6.96 -14.28 -20.04
C ALA A 227 -6.76 -12.78 -19.72
N HIS A 228 -7.23 -12.33 -18.55
CA HIS A 228 -7.30 -10.92 -18.13
C HIS A 228 -6.61 -10.72 -16.79
N ARG A 229 -5.49 -11.41 -16.59
CA ARG A 229 -4.57 -11.22 -15.46
C ARG A 229 -3.38 -10.39 -15.90
N PHE A 230 -2.81 -9.65 -14.95
CA PHE A 230 -1.60 -8.85 -15.16
C PHE A 230 -1.70 -7.89 -16.35
N ILE A 231 -2.85 -7.25 -16.51
CA ILE A 231 -3.08 -6.29 -17.58
C ILE A 231 -2.30 -5.02 -17.26
N ASP A 232 -1.37 -4.65 -18.14
CA ASP A 232 -0.61 -3.43 -17.98
C ASP A 232 -1.48 -2.20 -18.26
N GLY A 233 -1.51 -1.29 -17.29
CA GLY A 233 -2.14 0.00 -17.45
C GLY A 233 -1.34 0.88 -18.41
N THR A 234 -2.05 1.52 -19.33
CA THR A 234 -1.45 2.33 -20.40
C THR A 234 -1.71 3.82 -20.24
N GLY A 235 -2.61 4.22 -19.33
CA GLY A 235 -3.13 5.59 -19.23
C GLY A 235 -4.32 5.84 -20.16
N ALA A 236 -4.64 4.92 -21.07
CA ALA A 236 -5.81 4.96 -21.92
C ALA A 236 -6.96 4.11 -21.35
N THR A 237 -8.16 4.28 -21.91
CA THR A 237 -9.26 3.34 -21.67
C THR A 237 -8.92 1.98 -22.26
N LEU A 238 -8.98 0.94 -21.45
CA LEU A 238 -8.86 -0.45 -21.88
C LEU A 238 -10.25 -1.05 -22.04
N GLU A 239 -10.38 -2.00 -22.97
CA GLU A 239 -11.59 -2.79 -23.19
C GLU A 239 -11.22 -4.27 -23.17
N LEU A 240 -11.96 -5.04 -22.39
CA LEU A 240 -11.79 -6.49 -22.19
C LEU A 240 -13.11 -7.19 -22.53
N THR A 241 -13.02 -8.41 -23.05
CA THR A 241 -14.20 -9.21 -23.40
C THR A 241 -14.18 -10.52 -22.63
N ASP A 242 -15.33 -10.92 -22.09
CA ASP A 242 -15.51 -12.18 -21.41
C ASP A 242 -16.78 -12.90 -21.91
N PRO A 243 -16.67 -14.10 -22.51
CA PRO A 243 -17.83 -14.82 -23.06
C PRO A 243 -18.80 -15.28 -21.98
N LEU A 244 -20.06 -14.86 -21.99
CA LEU A 244 -21.02 -15.19 -20.93
C LEU A 244 -21.49 -16.65 -20.87
N ALA A 245 -20.98 -17.52 -21.75
CA ALA A 245 -21.41 -18.90 -21.96
C ALA A 245 -21.88 -19.60 -20.67
N ASP A 246 -23.19 -19.87 -20.61
CA ASP A 246 -23.89 -20.58 -19.53
C ASP A 246 -23.81 -19.97 -18.12
N ARG A 247 -23.45 -18.68 -18.02
CA ARG A 247 -23.44 -17.93 -16.76
C ARG A 247 -24.68 -17.02 -16.68
N PRO A 248 -25.80 -17.50 -16.09
CA PRO A 248 -27.04 -16.70 -16.01
C PRO A 248 -26.88 -15.45 -15.13
N ARG A 249 -25.86 -15.43 -14.27
CA ARG A 249 -25.48 -14.30 -13.44
C ARG A 249 -23.99 -14.30 -13.21
N VAL A 250 -23.35 -13.18 -13.48
CA VAL A 250 -21.93 -12.95 -13.21
C VAL A 250 -21.73 -11.49 -12.81
N PHE A 251 -20.88 -11.28 -11.83
CA PHE A 251 -20.42 -9.99 -11.34
C PHE A 251 -18.95 -9.84 -11.68
N TYR A 252 -18.51 -8.61 -11.93
CA TYR A 252 -17.13 -8.31 -12.26
C TYR A 252 -16.59 -7.26 -11.32
N ARG A 253 -15.29 -7.35 -11.07
CA ARG A 253 -14.54 -6.27 -10.43
C ARG A 253 -13.14 -6.20 -11.03
N LEU A 254 -12.58 -5.02 -10.93
CA LEU A 254 -11.19 -4.76 -11.28
C LEU A 254 -10.38 -4.69 -9.99
N VAL A 255 -9.25 -5.38 -9.93
CA VAL A 255 -8.28 -5.26 -8.85
C VAL A 255 -7.05 -4.56 -9.41
N GLU A 256 -6.60 -3.51 -8.70
CA GLU A 256 -5.42 -2.73 -9.08
C GLU A 256 -4.22 -3.10 -8.22
N TYR A 257 -3.04 -3.15 -8.83
CA TYR A 257 -1.76 -3.45 -8.18
C TYR A 257 -0.67 -2.47 -8.63
N TYR A 258 0.39 -2.40 -7.82
CA TYR A 258 1.63 -1.67 -8.09
C TYR A 258 2.84 -2.61 -8.02
#